data_AF-A0A1G4VBJ4-F1
#
_entry.id   AF-A0A1G4VBJ4-F1
#
_cell.length_a   1.000
_cell.length_b   1.000
_cell.length_c   1.000
_cell.angle_alpha   90.00
_cell.angle_beta   90.00
_cell.angle_gamma   90.00
#
_symmetry.space_group_name_H-M   'P 1'
#
loop_
_entity.id
_entity.type
_entity.pdbx_description
1 polymer ?
#
loop_
_entity_poly.entity_id
_entity_poly.type
_entity_poly.pdbx_seq_one_letter_code
_entity_poly.pdbx_strand_id
1 'polypeptide(L)'
;MKCRKCGAEVSDGAKFCEMCGAPVEAEVNETPVANEEVVATAVEETVNAATAVGEASFAESNNAFSPIPEEPVKKKKPVWVGITAAVVALVVIAAVAVCCTKVGGNWFRKTFLSPEKYLAYVLQDNFGKNIDDGLTVYDEYIKNYGDPDNIDSNIKFEIALGDEFSNYIGEYASDLSPEAEWVTWVKKASIEYGVNSFEGDKEVRVKLGANDVDVISASVNLMKDGNLYITIPELCGKALHMEVPQDVMDEIVKITDMSKAIYKELPTKPELQSISKKYLKAIFSNVKDVKRTSETISVEDISAKSTVLTMDLDDVVLTQMEIDILEEFLEDEEFEKIWNRVYSAYEEVISDASSVASLPDKADSYEEIKSKAQTALDAAKEKLAKLQDKTLENKVQAVITIYVDNKGTINGWDIHDSEVTFSYLQPSKGGRFGVEAVMDGLGEAGDFDNLTITGTGKESADVVTAELTAVVDDEKLFDIVINNVDKSINTKGEGSFDVAITNVNFGEGSESDLEVLKDIIGDTNVGFYYKGTVSKKNTEATMSIGNGEKDLFRVGFVVDIKDGSALDVAGKDSALELDFSDEMTWIAIIKEVDDETLAKNLREAGANEDLAATVEEGIAYFKSIADYY
;
A
#
# COMPACT_ATOMS: atom_id res chain seq x y z
N MET A 1 11.62 35.16 9.02
CA MET A 1 11.74 35.31 7.53
C MET A 1 10.40 35.10 6.81
N LYS A 2 10.29 35.23 5.46
CA LYS A 2 9.05 34.90 4.71
C LYS A 2 9.24 33.68 3.82
N CYS A 3 8.26 32.78 3.79
CA CYS A 3 8.28 31.58 2.94
C CYS A 3 8.28 31.94 1.45
N ARG A 4 9.24 31.42 0.68
CA ARG A 4 9.34 31.67 -0.77
C ARG A 4 8.21 31.00 -1.58
N LYS A 5 7.56 29.97 -1.03
CA LYS A 5 6.46 29.24 -1.70
C LYS A 5 5.09 29.89 -1.49
N CYS A 6 4.76 30.34 -0.27
CA CYS A 6 3.41 30.86 0.04
C CYS A 6 3.37 32.28 0.63
N GLY A 7 4.52 32.90 0.89
CA GLY A 7 4.62 34.27 1.41
C GLY A 7 4.32 34.45 2.91
N ALA A 8 4.00 33.38 3.63
CA ALA A 8 3.74 33.42 5.08
C ALA A 8 5.00 33.81 5.88
N GLU A 9 4.82 34.45 7.03
CA GLU A 9 5.91 34.65 8.00
C GLU A 9 6.33 33.31 8.62
N VAL A 10 7.65 33.12 8.73
CA VAL A 10 8.29 31.90 9.22
C VAL A 10 9.16 32.29 10.42
N SER A 11 8.97 31.57 11.52
CA SER A 11 9.72 31.64 12.77
C SER A 11 11.23 31.46 12.53
N ASP A 12 12.09 32.28 13.15
CA ASP A 12 13.54 32.16 12.98
C ASP A 12 14.03 30.79 13.50
N GLY A 13 14.77 30.06 12.67
CA GLY A 13 15.24 28.69 12.94
C GLY A 13 14.29 27.56 12.52
N ALA A 14 13.10 27.87 11.97
CA ALA A 14 12.19 26.84 11.45
C ALA A 14 12.75 26.21 10.16
N LYS A 15 12.85 24.87 10.14
CA LYS A 15 13.31 24.10 8.96
C LYS A 15 12.27 24.04 7.83
N PHE A 16 11.00 24.24 8.15
CA PHE A 16 9.88 24.20 7.20
C PHE A 16 8.88 25.32 7.50
N CYS A 17 8.17 25.77 6.48
CA CYS A 17 7.08 26.72 6.60
C CYS A 17 5.86 26.05 7.27
N GLU A 18 5.49 26.50 8.45
CA GLU A 18 4.36 25.98 9.22
C GLU A 18 3.00 26.10 8.49
N MET A 19 2.91 26.96 7.46
CA MET A 19 1.67 27.19 6.71
C MET A 19 1.54 26.35 5.43
N CYS A 20 2.63 25.89 4.81
CA CYS A 20 2.57 25.17 3.54
C CYS A 20 3.56 24.00 3.40
N GLY A 21 4.33 23.70 4.45
CA GLY A 21 5.27 22.58 4.51
C GLY A 21 6.54 22.75 3.67
N ALA A 22 6.74 23.87 2.97
CA ALA A 22 7.93 24.07 2.15
C ALA A 22 9.20 24.18 3.01
N PRO A 23 10.32 23.52 2.64
CA PRO A 23 11.59 23.64 3.34
C PRO A 23 12.09 25.09 3.28
N VAL A 24 12.72 25.51 4.37
CA VAL A 24 13.31 26.83 4.53
C VAL A 24 14.82 26.67 4.37
N GLU A 25 15.32 26.91 3.16
CA GLU A 25 16.76 26.83 2.87
C GLU A 25 17.52 27.87 3.71
N ALA A 26 18.40 27.40 4.59
CA ALA A 26 19.32 28.25 5.34
C ALA A 26 20.47 28.65 4.41
N GLU A 27 20.66 29.95 4.20
CA GLU A 27 21.86 30.47 3.54
C GLU A 27 23.09 30.17 4.42
N VAL A 28 23.90 29.20 4.01
CA VAL A 28 25.22 28.94 4.59
C VAL A 28 26.15 30.05 4.12
N ASN A 29 26.52 30.95 5.04
CA ASN A 29 27.54 31.96 4.81
C ASN A 29 28.84 31.46 5.46
N GLU A 30 29.80 31.03 4.64
CA GLU A 30 31.13 30.59 5.08
C GLU A 30 31.97 31.79 5.54
N THR A 31 32.55 31.76 6.76
CA THR A 31 33.94 32.18 7.10
C THR A 31 34.27 32.01 8.62
N PRO A 32 35.55 32.04 9.08
CA PRO A 32 36.18 30.89 9.72
C PRO A 32 36.48 31.03 11.23
N VAL A 33 36.94 29.90 11.78
CA VAL A 33 37.39 29.57 13.14
C VAL A 33 38.31 30.60 13.80
N ALA A 34 38.06 30.90 15.08
CA ALA A 34 39.08 31.26 16.05
C ALA A 34 38.71 30.79 17.48
N ASN A 35 39.76 30.32 18.15
CA ASN A 35 39.87 29.62 19.42
C ASN A 35 39.75 30.57 20.64
N GLU A 36 39.22 30.09 21.77
CA GLU A 36 39.72 30.26 23.17
C GLU A 36 38.61 30.05 24.22
N GLU A 37 38.65 28.88 24.84
CA GLU A 37 38.87 28.60 26.27
C GLU A 37 38.30 29.52 27.41
N VAL A 38 37.84 28.80 28.44
CA VAL A 38 37.87 29.01 29.91
C VAL A 38 36.66 29.60 30.71
N VAL A 39 36.32 28.79 31.72
CA VAL A 39 35.85 29.07 33.11
C VAL A 39 34.34 28.99 33.41
N ALA A 40 34.00 27.87 34.07
CA ALA A 40 33.23 27.70 35.32
C ALA A 40 32.22 28.79 35.74
N THR A 41 31.06 28.41 36.29
CA THR A 41 30.88 28.08 37.72
C THR A 41 29.47 27.55 37.96
N ALA A 42 29.37 26.54 38.82
CA ALA A 42 28.14 26.02 39.42
C ALA A 42 27.48 27.03 40.36
N VAL A 43 26.14 26.96 40.49
CA VAL A 43 25.42 27.21 41.76
C VAL A 43 24.17 26.32 41.79
N GLU A 44 24.17 25.36 42.73
CA GLU A 44 22.97 24.79 43.34
C GLU A 44 22.30 25.87 44.20
N GLU A 45 20.96 25.92 44.22
CA GLU A 45 20.28 26.30 45.46
C GLU A 45 18.91 25.62 45.60
N THR A 46 18.87 24.65 46.51
CA THR A 46 17.69 24.17 47.21
C THR A 46 17.21 25.22 48.22
N VAL A 47 15.89 25.39 48.39
CA VAL A 47 15.32 25.73 49.71
C VAL A 47 13.93 25.11 49.89
N ASN A 48 13.76 24.54 51.07
CA ASN A 48 12.70 23.68 51.55
C ASN A 48 11.51 24.44 52.19
N ALA A 49 10.35 23.78 52.11
CA ALA A 49 9.32 23.55 53.14
C ALA A 49 8.72 24.69 53.99
N ALA A 50 7.38 24.75 54.00
CA ALA A 50 6.59 24.85 55.23
C ALA A 50 5.16 24.26 55.06
N THR A 51 4.64 23.70 56.15
CA THR A 51 3.64 22.64 56.31
C THR A 51 2.18 23.10 56.49
N ALA A 52 1.24 22.18 56.17
CA ALA A 52 -0.02 21.82 56.85
C ALA A 52 -1.29 22.70 56.73
N VAL A 53 -2.42 22.11 56.31
CA VAL A 53 -3.58 21.66 57.16
C VAL A 53 -4.57 20.79 56.34
N GLY A 54 -4.95 19.61 56.88
CA GLY A 54 -6.22 18.85 56.81
C GLY A 54 -6.75 18.35 55.45
N GLU A 55 -6.80 17.03 55.19
CA GLU A 55 -7.88 16.06 55.54
C GLU A 55 -9.23 16.36 54.84
N ALA A 56 -9.97 15.44 54.21
CA ALA A 56 -9.89 13.99 54.07
C ALA A 56 -10.81 13.51 52.91
N SER A 57 -10.49 12.31 52.42
CA SER A 57 -11.32 11.25 51.80
C SER A 57 -12.82 11.47 51.56
N PHE A 58 -13.32 10.98 50.42
CA PHE A 58 -14.62 10.31 50.36
C PHE A 58 -14.57 9.08 49.45
N ALA A 59 -14.79 7.92 50.07
CA ALA A 59 -15.20 6.68 49.44
C ALA A 59 -16.74 6.58 49.43
N GLU A 60 -17.21 5.64 48.59
CA GLU A 60 -18.56 5.23 48.21
C GLU A 60 -19.72 5.33 49.23
N SER A 61 -20.95 5.52 48.71
CA SER A 61 -22.13 4.83 49.26
C SER A 61 -23.33 4.85 48.30
N ASN A 62 -23.92 3.66 48.15
CA ASN A 62 -25.24 3.32 47.59
C ASN A 62 -26.42 4.13 48.16
N ASN A 63 -27.47 4.36 47.35
CA ASN A 63 -28.76 3.65 47.43
C ASN A 63 -29.93 4.39 46.74
N ALA A 64 -30.69 3.60 45.99
CA ALA A 64 -32.15 3.50 45.85
C ALA A 64 -33.05 4.75 46.00
N PHE A 65 -33.93 4.95 45.00
CA PHE A 65 -35.17 5.72 45.19
C PHE A 65 -36.38 5.03 44.55
N SER A 66 -37.40 4.81 45.37
CA SER A 66 -38.83 4.69 45.05
C SER A 66 -39.59 4.81 46.39
N PRO A 67 -40.89 5.19 46.45
CA PRO A 67 -41.81 5.69 45.43
C PRO A 67 -42.52 7.02 45.81
N ILE A 68 -43.44 7.47 44.94
CA ILE A 68 -44.25 8.69 44.96
C ILE A 68 -45.30 8.69 46.10
N PRO A 69 -45.57 9.84 46.77
CA PRO A 69 -46.80 10.08 47.52
C PRO A 69 -47.81 10.97 46.77
N GLU A 70 -49.10 10.62 46.88
CA GLU A 70 -50.29 11.29 46.30
C GLU A 70 -50.66 12.65 46.95
N GLU A 71 -51.36 13.47 46.17
CA GLU A 71 -51.95 14.79 46.49
C GLU A 71 -52.97 14.81 47.65
N PRO A 72 -53.36 16.03 48.11
CA PRO A 72 -54.79 16.32 48.23
C PRO A 72 -55.26 17.60 47.50
N VAL A 73 -56.50 17.53 47.01
CA VAL A 73 -57.20 18.46 46.09
C VAL A 73 -57.96 19.60 46.80
N LYS A 74 -57.95 20.85 46.28
CA LYS A 74 -59.17 21.66 45.91
C LYS A 74 -58.94 23.10 45.32
N LYS A 75 -59.13 23.20 43.99
CA LYS A 75 -59.92 24.12 43.12
C LYS A 75 -59.99 25.67 43.32
N LYS A 76 -59.59 26.45 42.29
CA LYS A 76 -60.38 27.01 41.14
C LYS A 76 -59.44 27.54 40.00
N LYS A 77 -59.89 27.44 38.73
CA LYS A 77 -59.20 27.50 37.40
C LYS A 77 -59.16 28.94 36.74
N PRO A 78 -58.59 29.18 35.51
CA PRO A 78 -57.47 28.56 34.75
C PRO A 78 -56.57 29.53 33.88
N VAL A 79 -55.54 28.95 33.22
CA VAL A 79 -54.74 29.41 32.02
C VAL A 79 -53.64 30.46 32.30
N TRP A 80 -52.34 30.28 31.96
CA TRP A 80 -51.73 29.70 30.76
C TRP A 80 -50.39 28.99 31.05
N VAL A 81 -50.25 27.81 30.45
CA VAL A 81 -49.04 27.00 30.29
C VAL A 81 -48.15 27.69 29.25
N GLY A 82 -46.90 28.01 29.59
CA GLY A 82 -46.04 28.76 28.65
C GLY A 82 -44.53 28.65 28.83
N ILE A 83 -43.98 27.64 29.54
CA ILE A 83 -42.51 27.50 29.67
C ILE A 83 -41.99 26.05 29.43
N THR A 84 -42.83 25.02 29.38
CA THR A 84 -42.32 23.63 29.23
C THR A 84 -42.03 23.20 27.79
N ALA A 85 -42.67 23.77 26.77
CA ALA A 85 -42.46 23.35 25.37
C ALA A 85 -41.16 23.88 24.75
N ALA A 86 -40.69 25.07 25.14
CA ALA A 86 -39.46 25.66 24.59
C ALA A 86 -38.20 24.95 25.12
N VAL A 87 -38.21 24.52 26.39
CA VAL A 87 -37.12 23.74 27.00
C VAL A 87 -37.08 22.32 26.42
N VAL A 88 -38.24 21.68 26.25
CA VAL A 88 -38.31 20.34 25.61
C VAL A 88 -37.93 20.41 24.12
N ALA A 89 -38.34 21.45 23.39
CA ALA A 89 -37.93 21.64 21.99
C ALA A 89 -36.42 21.95 21.86
N LEU A 90 -35.82 22.74 22.77
CA LEU A 90 -34.37 22.98 22.80
C LEU A 90 -33.58 21.72 23.18
N VAL A 91 -34.08 20.91 24.12
CA VAL A 91 -33.45 19.63 24.49
C VAL A 91 -33.56 18.62 23.34
N VAL A 92 -34.68 18.60 22.61
CA VAL A 92 -34.84 17.75 21.42
C VAL A 92 -33.97 18.24 20.26
N ILE A 93 -33.86 19.56 20.02
CA ILE A 93 -32.97 20.11 18.98
C ILE A 93 -31.50 19.88 19.34
N ALA A 94 -31.10 20.05 20.61
CA ALA A 94 -29.75 19.75 21.07
C ALA A 94 -29.47 18.24 21.03
N ALA A 95 -30.43 17.38 21.39
CA ALA A 95 -30.30 15.93 21.27
C ALA A 95 -30.21 15.49 19.80
N VAL A 96 -31.00 16.09 18.89
CA VAL A 96 -30.93 15.83 17.45
C VAL A 96 -29.60 16.35 16.88
N ALA A 97 -29.15 17.55 17.25
CA ALA A 97 -27.85 18.09 16.82
C ALA A 97 -26.68 17.23 17.32
N VAL A 98 -26.73 16.76 18.57
CA VAL A 98 -25.78 15.79 19.12
C VAL A 98 -25.86 14.48 18.32
N CYS A 99 -27.05 13.90 18.09
CA CYS A 99 -27.25 12.71 17.25
C CYS A 99 -26.78 12.88 15.78
N CYS A 100 -26.77 14.11 15.25
CA CYS A 100 -26.28 14.42 13.90
C CYS A 100 -24.73 14.51 13.84
N THR A 101 -24.04 14.70 14.96
CA THR A 101 -22.58 14.57 15.01
C THR A 101 -22.18 13.10 15.09
N LYS A 102 -21.03 12.70 14.53
CA LYS A 102 -20.52 11.32 14.67
C LYS A 102 -20.46 10.87 16.14
N VAL A 103 -19.99 11.76 17.03
CA VAL A 103 -19.88 11.50 18.47
C VAL A 103 -21.25 11.26 19.12
N GLY A 104 -22.22 12.16 18.91
CA GLY A 104 -23.52 12.01 19.55
C GLY A 104 -24.43 10.98 18.87
N GLY A 105 -24.28 10.75 17.57
CA GLY A 105 -24.91 9.64 16.85
C GLY A 105 -24.40 8.28 17.33
N ASN A 106 -23.08 8.13 17.51
CA ASN A 106 -22.49 6.93 18.12
C ASN A 106 -22.92 6.78 19.58
N TRP A 107 -22.90 7.86 20.38
CA TRP A 107 -23.39 7.83 21.77
C TRP A 107 -24.84 7.35 21.85
N PHE A 108 -25.72 7.82 20.97
CA PHE A 108 -27.11 7.37 20.87
C PHE A 108 -27.17 5.87 20.53
N ARG A 109 -26.46 5.42 19.48
CA ARG A 109 -26.44 4.01 19.08
C ARG A 109 -25.89 3.11 20.18
N LYS A 110 -24.78 3.47 20.80
CA LYS A 110 -24.21 2.79 21.97
C LYS A 110 -25.22 2.69 23.12
N THR A 111 -25.91 3.78 23.44
CA THR A 111 -26.81 3.83 24.61
C THR A 111 -28.10 3.04 24.40
N PHE A 112 -28.63 3.04 23.17
CA PHE A 112 -29.98 2.52 22.90
C PHE A 112 -30.01 1.20 22.11
N LEU A 113 -28.95 0.82 21.40
CA LEU A 113 -28.84 -0.50 20.76
C LEU A 113 -28.37 -1.56 21.77
N SER A 114 -28.85 -2.79 21.61
CA SER A 114 -28.29 -3.95 22.31
C SER A 114 -26.80 -4.13 21.96
N PRO A 115 -26.01 -4.80 22.80
CA PRO A 115 -24.60 -5.10 22.53
C PRO A 115 -24.33 -5.63 21.12
N GLU A 116 -25.11 -6.60 20.67
CA GLU A 116 -25.01 -7.27 19.37
C GLU A 116 -25.31 -6.29 18.23
N LYS A 117 -26.40 -5.53 18.35
CA LYS A 117 -26.78 -4.53 17.33
C LYS A 117 -25.78 -3.38 17.24
N TYR A 118 -25.17 -3.01 18.36
CA TYR A 118 -24.12 -1.99 18.37
C TYR A 118 -22.83 -2.51 17.75
N LEU A 119 -22.43 -3.75 18.06
CA LEU A 119 -21.28 -4.41 17.45
C LEU A 119 -21.42 -4.49 15.93
N ALA A 120 -22.55 -5.01 15.43
CA ALA A 120 -22.82 -5.08 14.00
C ALA A 120 -22.76 -3.70 13.34
N TYR A 121 -23.28 -2.65 14.00
CA TYR A 121 -23.16 -1.27 13.53
C TYR A 121 -21.69 -0.82 13.44
N VAL A 122 -20.90 -0.99 14.50
CA VAL A 122 -19.50 -0.55 14.54
C VAL A 122 -18.69 -1.25 13.44
N LEU A 123 -18.84 -2.56 13.29
CA LEU A 123 -18.14 -3.32 12.25
C LEU A 123 -18.57 -2.85 10.86
N GLN A 124 -19.88 -2.70 10.60
CA GLN A 124 -20.38 -2.23 9.32
C GLN A 124 -19.93 -0.80 8.99
N ASP A 125 -19.87 0.11 9.95
CA ASP A 125 -19.43 1.50 9.76
C ASP A 125 -17.94 1.58 9.45
N ASN A 126 -17.11 0.85 10.23
CA ASN A 126 -15.64 0.88 10.07
C ASN A 126 -15.20 0.12 8.80
N PHE A 127 -15.66 -1.12 8.59
CA PHE A 127 -15.33 -1.87 7.37
C PHE A 127 -15.99 -1.31 6.12
N GLY A 128 -17.26 -0.87 6.22
CA GLY A 128 -17.98 -0.30 5.08
C GLY A 128 -17.33 0.98 4.53
N LYS A 129 -16.73 1.79 5.40
CA LYS A 129 -15.93 2.95 4.98
C LYS A 129 -14.66 2.51 4.23
N ASN A 130 -13.91 1.56 4.78
CA ASN A 130 -12.68 1.06 4.15
C ASN A 130 -12.95 0.42 2.78
N ILE A 131 -14.08 -0.28 2.64
CA ILE A 131 -14.54 -0.82 1.35
C ILE A 131 -14.83 0.32 0.36
N ASP A 132 -15.54 1.37 0.76
CA ASP A 132 -15.85 2.49 -0.15
C ASP A 132 -14.58 3.23 -0.61
N ASP A 133 -13.63 3.42 0.31
CA ASP A 133 -12.32 4.01 0.03
C ASP A 133 -11.54 3.15 -0.98
N GLY A 134 -11.40 1.83 -0.73
CA GLY A 134 -10.74 0.89 -1.65
C GLY A 134 -11.42 0.78 -3.02
N LEU A 135 -12.75 0.80 -3.06
CA LEU A 135 -13.51 0.79 -4.32
C LEU A 135 -13.37 2.09 -5.12
N THR A 136 -13.02 3.21 -4.46
CA THR A 136 -12.69 4.46 -5.17
C THR A 136 -11.38 4.32 -5.92
N VAL A 137 -10.37 3.70 -5.31
CA VAL A 137 -9.08 3.42 -5.96
C VAL A 137 -9.26 2.44 -7.12
N TYR A 138 -10.05 1.38 -6.92
CA TYR A 138 -10.40 0.42 -7.96
C TYR A 138 -11.09 1.06 -9.18
N ASP A 139 -12.09 1.92 -8.95
CA ASP A 139 -12.81 2.61 -10.03
C ASP A 139 -11.89 3.52 -10.84
N GLU A 140 -10.92 4.17 -10.19
CA GLU A 140 -9.94 4.99 -10.88
C GLU A 140 -8.93 4.15 -11.66
N TYR A 141 -8.52 2.99 -11.13
CA TYR A 141 -7.68 2.03 -11.85
C TYR A 141 -8.34 1.59 -13.17
N ILE A 142 -9.61 1.17 -13.13
CA ILE A 142 -10.32 0.77 -14.36
C ILE A 142 -10.41 1.93 -15.36
N LYS A 143 -10.64 3.16 -14.92
CA LYS A 143 -10.69 4.32 -15.83
C LYS A 143 -9.35 4.58 -16.52
N ASN A 144 -8.25 4.41 -15.81
CA ASN A 144 -6.91 4.71 -16.34
C ASN A 144 -6.36 3.61 -17.25
N TYR A 145 -6.73 2.34 -17.02
CA TYR A 145 -6.20 1.19 -17.78
C TYR A 145 -7.23 0.48 -18.67
N GLY A 146 -8.50 0.84 -18.57
CA GLY A 146 -9.61 0.17 -19.25
C GLY A 146 -9.77 0.51 -20.73
N ASP A 147 -9.02 1.49 -21.25
CA ASP A 147 -8.94 1.79 -22.69
C ASP A 147 -7.51 1.60 -23.24
N PRO A 148 -7.12 0.36 -23.55
CA PRO A 148 -5.78 0.05 -24.06
C PRO A 148 -5.49 0.66 -25.45
N ASP A 149 -6.45 1.33 -26.10
CA ASP A 149 -6.23 2.02 -27.38
C ASP A 149 -5.98 3.53 -27.25
N ASN A 150 -6.03 4.06 -26.02
CA ASN A 150 -5.76 5.46 -25.75
C ASN A 150 -4.96 5.61 -24.45
N ILE A 151 -3.75 5.04 -24.46
CA ILE A 151 -2.86 5.03 -23.30
C ILE A 151 -1.43 5.32 -23.72
N ASP A 152 -0.74 6.19 -22.97
CA ASP A 152 0.71 6.38 -23.02
C ASP A 152 1.25 6.16 -21.62
N SER A 153 1.88 5.01 -21.39
CA SER A 153 2.46 4.60 -20.11
C SER A 153 3.97 4.52 -20.21
N ASN A 154 4.64 4.85 -19.10
CA ASN A 154 6.07 4.72 -18.95
C ASN A 154 6.40 4.19 -17.57
N ILE A 155 7.20 3.12 -17.51
CA ILE A 155 7.65 2.48 -16.28
C ILE A 155 9.16 2.53 -16.28
N LYS A 156 9.76 3.22 -15.31
CA LYS A 156 11.20 3.23 -15.09
C LYS A 156 11.53 2.48 -13.81
N PHE A 157 12.35 1.45 -13.94
CA PHE A 157 12.99 0.75 -12.84
C PHE A 157 14.46 1.14 -12.78
N GLU A 158 14.95 1.44 -11.60
CA GLU A 158 16.31 1.93 -11.39
C GLU A 158 16.94 1.23 -10.19
N ILE A 159 18.17 0.77 -10.34
CA ILE A 159 18.99 0.26 -9.25
C ILE A 159 20.22 1.15 -9.14
N ALA A 160 20.56 1.59 -7.93
CA ALA A 160 21.78 2.31 -7.62
C ALA A 160 22.52 1.64 -6.47
N LEU A 161 23.83 1.48 -6.63
CA LEU A 161 24.75 0.96 -5.64
C LEU A 161 25.42 2.13 -4.91
N GLY A 162 25.53 2.01 -3.59
CA GLY A 162 26.33 2.91 -2.78
C GLY A 162 27.82 2.71 -3.01
N ASP A 163 28.62 3.77 -2.81
CA ASP A 163 30.06 3.70 -3.02
C ASP A 163 30.73 2.59 -2.17
N GLU A 164 30.29 2.38 -0.93
CA GLU A 164 30.82 1.34 -0.05
C GLU A 164 30.55 -0.07 -0.60
N PHE A 165 29.32 -0.34 -1.03
CA PHE A 165 28.94 -1.62 -1.61
C PHE A 165 29.57 -1.85 -2.99
N SER A 166 29.69 -0.81 -3.82
CA SER A 166 30.40 -0.88 -5.10
C SER A 166 31.88 -1.23 -4.93
N ASN A 167 32.56 -0.65 -3.94
CA ASN A 167 33.95 -0.97 -3.65
C ASN A 167 34.10 -2.43 -3.20
N TYR A 168 33.22 -2.90 -2.32
CA TYR A 168 33.21 -4.29 -1.87
C TYR A 168 33.00 -5.29 -3.02
N ILE A 169 32.02 -5.05 -3.89
CA ILE A 169 31.82 -5.87 -5.09
C ILE A 169 33.07 -5.83 -5.98
N GLY A 170 33.71 -4.67 -6.13
CA GLY A 170 34.93 -4.53 -6.92
C GLY A 170 36.10 -5.36 -6.38
N GLU A 171 36.31 -5.36 -5.07
CA GLU A 171 37.31 -6.19 -4.41
C GLU A 171 36.99 -7.68 -4.59
N TYR A 172 35.74 -8.08 -4.31
CA TYR A 172 35.30 -9.47 -4.44
C TYR A 172 35.38 -9.99 -5.89
N ALA A 173 34.98 -9.17 -6.86
CA ALA A 173 35.10 -9.49 -8.29
C ALA A 173 36.57 -9.70 -8.68
N SER A 174 37.45 -8.80 -8.23
CA SER A 174 38.90 -8.89 -8.48
C SER A 174 39.51 -10.17 -7.88
N ASP A 175 39.05 -10.61 -6.71
CA ASP A 175 39.48 -11.85 -6.06
C ASP A 175 38.99 -13.10 -6.81
N LEU A 176 37.80 -13.08 -7.41
CA LEU A 176 37.27 -14.18 -8.22
C LEU A 176 37.96 -14.29 -9.59
N SER A 177 38.16 -13.16 -10.26
CA SER A 177 38.90 -13.08 -11.51
C SER A 177 39.37 -11.65 -11.73
N PRO A 178 40.67 -11.41 -12.04
CA PRO A 178 41.15 -10.10 -12.48
C PRO A 178 40.40 -9.55 -13.72
N GLU A 179 39.73 -10.42 -14.47
CA GLU A 179 38.96 -10.06 -15.67
C GLU A 179 37.52 -9.62 -15.33
N ALA A 180 37.07 -9.72 -14.07
CA ALA A 180 35.73 -9.34 -13.62
C ALA A 180 35.55 -7.83 -13.34
N GLU A 181 36.57 -7.01 -13.65
CA GLU A 181 36.51 -5.54 -13.59
C GLU A 181 35.39 -4.94 -14.47
N TRP A 182 34.85 -5.70 -15.43
CA TRP A 182 33.75 -5.23 -16.30
C TRP A 182 32.44 -4.94 -15.53
N VAL A 183 32.27 -5.44 -14.30
CA VAL A 183 31.05 -5.21 -13.49
C VAL A 183 31.17 -3.96 -12.61
N THR A 184 32.39 -3.43 -12.39
CA THR A 184 32.64 -2.41 -11.35
C THR A 184 32.33 -0.98 -11.79
N TRP A 185 32.20 -0.74 -13.10
CA TRP A 185 31.90 0.61 -13.61
C TRP A 185 30.43 0.99 -13.47
N VAL A 186 29.51 0.01 -13.39
CA VAL A 186 28.07 0.27 -13.27
C VAL A 186 27.70 0.52 -11.80
N LYS A 187 27.56 1.80 -11.43
CA LYS A 187 27.03 2.20 -10.12
C LYS A 187 25.52 2.32 -10.13
N LYS A 188 24.95 2.59 -11.30
CA LYS A 188 23.52 2.78 -11.50
C LYS A 188 23.09 2.10 -12.79
N ALA A 189 22.02 1.34 -12.75
CA ALA A 189 21.41 0.71 -13.91
C ALA A 189 19.92 1.07 -13.95
N SER A 190 19.39 1.33 -15.13
CA SER A 190 17.96 1.59 -15.30
C SER A 190 17.39 0.87 -16.51
N ILE A 191 16.15 0.42 -16.38
CA ILE A 191 15.33 -0.07 -17.49
C ILE A 191 14.08 0.81 -17.53
N GLU A 192 13.83 1.41 -18.68
CA GLU A 192 12.61 2.16 -18.95
C GLU A 192 11.80 1.42 -20.02
N TYR A 193 10.54 1.15 -19.73
CA TYR A 193 9.60 0.49 -20.62
C TYR A 193 8.39 1.40 -20.81
N GLY A 194 8.14 1.80 -22.05
CA GLY A 194 7.02 2.64 -22.43
C GLY A 194 6.10 1.93 -23.42
N VAL A 195 4.80 2.21 -23.32
CA VAL A 195 3.80 1.79 -24.30
C VAL A 195 2.94 2.99 -24.64
N ASN A 196 2.79 3.30 -25.92
CA ASN A 196 1.78 4.25 -26.40
C ASN A 196 0.84 3.53 -27.38
N SER A 197 -0.46 3.72 -27.22
CA SER A 197 -1.47 3.24 -28.15
C SER A 197 -2.46 4.35 -28.42
N PHE A 198 -2.71 4.62 -29.70
CA PHE A 198 -3.62 5.68 -30.13
C PHE A 198 -4.26 5.33 -31.49
N GLU A 199 -5.60 5.27 -31.54
CA GLU A 199 -6.38 5.04 -32.77
C GLU A 199 -5.91 3.84 -33.63
N GLY A 200 -5.46 2.76 -32.96
CA GLY A 200 -4.98 1.51 -33.58
C GLY A 200 -3.48 1.46 -33.86
N ASP A 201 -2.77 2.60 -33.79
CA ASP A 201 -1.32 2.65 -33.86
C ASP A 201 -0.73 2.35 -32.48
N LYS A 202 0.35 1.57 -32.42
CA LYS A 202 0.96 1.09 -31.16
C LYS A 202 2.47 1.30 -31.19
N GLU A 203 3.03 1.76 -30.09
CA GLU A 203 4.45 1.94 -29.87
C GLU A 203 4.86 1.23 -28.58
N VAL A 204 5.95 0.48 -28.63
CA VAL A 204 6.67 -0.01 -27.46
C VAL A 204 8.04 0.63 -27.45
N ARG A 205 8.45 1.22 -26.33
CA ARG A 205 9.75 1.85 -26.12
C ARG A 205 10.49 1.10 -25.02
N VAL A 206 11.76 0.83 -25.24
CA VAL A 206 12.66 0.27 -24.24
C VAL A 206 13.92 1.12 -24.19
N LYS A 207 14.38 1.47 -23.00
CA LYS A 207 15.69 2.06 -22.80
C LYS A 207 16.45 1.31 -21.73
N LEU A 208 17.73 1.09 -21.98
CA LEU A 208 18.67 0.57 -21.00
C LEU A 208 19.67 1.67 -20.69
N GLY A 209 19.77 2.03 -19.41
CA GLY A 209 20.64 3.09 -18.94
C GLY A 209 21.68 2.58 -17.94
N ALA A 210 22.84 3.23 -17.95
CA ALA A 210 23.89 3.04 -16.96
C ALA A 210 24.44 4.40 -16.53
N ASN A 211 24.64 4.62 -15.23
CA ASN A 211 25.23 5.84 -14.66
C ASN A 211 24.62 7.15 -15.23
N ASP A 212 23.29 7.20 -15.28
CA ASP A 212 22.49 8.34 -15.79
C ASP A 212 22.61 8.62 -17.30
N VAL A 213 23.20 7.69 -18.06
CA VAL A 213 23.26 7.72 -19.52
C VAL A 213 22.33 6.64 -20.08
N ASP A 214 21.41 7.03 -20.98
CA ASP A 214 20.65 6.10 -21.82
C ASP A 214 21.66 5.47 -22.81
N VAL A 215 22.12 4.24 -22.52
CA VAL A 215 23.17 3.58 -23.30
C VAL A 215 22.63 3.13 -24.65
N ILE A 216 21.44 2.52 -24.63
CA ILE A 216 20.75 2.05 -25.82
C ILE A 216 19.24 2.25 -25.66
N SER A 217 18.60 2.66 -26.74
CA SER A 217 17.16 2.79 -26.83
C SER A 217 16.61 2.05 -28.04
N ALA A 218 15.42 1.50 -27.89
CA ALA A 218 14.72 0.84 -28.98
C ALA A 218 13.23 1.22 -28.94
N SER A 219 12.66 1.47 -30.11
CA SER A 219 11.21 1.63 -30.26
C SER A 219 10.68 0.74 -31.37
N VAL A 220 9.56 0.08 -31.12
CA VAL A 220 8.82 -0.71 -32.09
C VAL A 220 7.47 -0.05 -32.30
N ASN A 221 7.23 0.45 -33.50
CA ASN A 221 5.98 1.13 -33.88
C ASN A 221 5.22 0.24 -34.85
N LEU A 222 4.05 -0.23 -34.45
CA LEU A 222 3.11 -0.96 -35.28
C LEU A 222 1.98 -0.02 -35.71
N MET A 223 1.90 0.25 -37.01
CA MET A 223 0.86 1.08 -37.59
C MET A 223 -0.36 0.23 -37.93
N LYS A 224 -1.56 0.82 -37.85
CA LYS A 224 -2.84 0.14 -38.15
C LYS A 224 -2.97 -0.37 -39.59
N ASP A 225 -2.14 0.13 -40.50
CA ASP A 225 -2.09 -0.33 -41.89
C ASP A 225 -1.12 -1.50 -42.11
N GLY A 226 -0.55 -2.06 -41.03
CA GLY A 226 0.33 -3.23 -41.06
C GLY A 226 1.81 -2.93 -41.19
N ASN A 227 2.21 -1.66 -41.25
CA ASN A 227 3.63 -1.30 -41.27
C ASN A 227 4.24 -1.36 -39.87
N LEU A 228 5.34 -2.10 -39.71
CA LEU A 228 6.16 -2.16 -38.50
C LEU A 228 7.45 -1.38 -38.72
N TYR A 229 7.78 -0.50 -37.78
CA TYR A 229 9.03 0.25 -37.76
C TYR A 229 9.81 -0.05 -36.48
N ILE A 230 11.03 -0.55 -36.61
CA ILE A 230 11.96 -0.80 -35.50
C ILE A 230 13.05 0.26 -35.58
N THR A 231 13.24 1.03 -34.52
CA THR A 231 14.28 2.06 -34.45
C THR A 231 15.20 1.76 -33.27
N ILE A 232 16.51 1.75 -33.54
CA ILE A 232 17.57 1.64 -32.53
C ILE A 232 18.61 2.71 -32.87
N PRO A 233 18.39 3.98 -32.45
CA PRO A 233 19.18 5.11 -32.93
C PRO A 233 20.69 4.96 -32.72
N GLU A 234 21.09 4.30 -31.64
CA GLU A 234 22.49 4.10 -31.27
C GLU A 234 23.19 3.02 -32.11
N LEU A 235 22.42 2.17 -32.81
CA LEU A 235 22.93 1.14 -33.72
C LEU A 235 22.63 1.44 -35.17
N CYS A 236 21.57 2.19 -35.50
CA CYS A 236 21.16 2.45 -36.88
C CYS A 236 20.39 3.77 -36.94
N GLY A 237 20.95 4.75 -37.66
CA GLY A 237 20.33 6.07 -37.82
C GLY A 237 19.06 6.09 -38.67
N LYS A 238 18.69 4.95 -39.28
CA LYS A 238 17.45 4.76 -40.04
C LYS A 238 16.55 3.76 -39.32
N ALA A 239 15.23 3.95 -39.40
CA ALA A 239 14.28 2.93 -38.98
C ALA A 239 14.39 1.70 -39.91
N LEU A 240 14.19 0.52 -39.35
CA LEU A 240 13.98 -0.72 -40.08
C LEU A 240 12.47 -0.88 -40.31
N HIS A 241 12.06 -1.19 -41.52
CA HIS A 241 10.66 -1.30 -41.91
C HIS A 241 10.35 -2.71 -42.41
N MET A 242 9.21 -3.25 -41.99
CA MET A 242 8.62 -4.44 -42.61
C MET A 242 7.11 -4.35 -42.62
N GLU A 243 6.49 -5.06 -43.56
CA GLU A 243 5.04 -5.26 -43.58
C GLU A 243 4.70 -6.51 -42.77
N VAL A 244 3.85 -6.34 -41.76
CA VAL A 244 3.35 -7.43 -40.93
C VAL A 244 2.26 -8.17 -41.70
N PRO A 245 2.35 -9.50 -41.83
CA PRO A 245 1.29 -10.29 -42.45
C PRO A 245 -0.08 -10.04 -41.80
N GLN A 246 -1.13 -9.99 -42.62
CA GLN A 246 -2.48 -9.64 -42.14
C GLN A 246 -3.00 -10.61 -41.07
N ASP A 247 -2.63 -11.89 -41.14
CA ASP A 247 -2.97 -12.89 -40.12
C ASP A 247 -2.36 -12.57 -38.76
N VAL A 248 -1.11 -12.08 -38.72
CA VAL A 248 -0.47 -11.61 -37.49
C VAL A 248 -1.12 -10.32 -36.98
N MET A 249 -1.48 -9.40 -37.89
CA MET A 249 -2.23 -8.19 -37.52
C MET A 249 -3.58 -8.51 -36.89
N ASP A 250 -4.32 -9.45 -37.47
CA ASP A 250 -5.61 -9.89 -36.96
C ASP A 250 -5.48 -10.49 -35.55
N GLU A 251 -4.40 -11.24 -35.26
CA GLU A 251 -4.11 -11.74 -33.91
C GLU A 251 -3.82 -10.62 -32.89
N ILE A 252 -3.08 -9.58 -33.27
CA ILE A 252 -2.76 -8.44 -32.38
C ILE A 252 -4.02 -7.61 -32.05
N VAL A 253 -4.83 -7.31 -33.08
CA VAL A 253 -6.11 -6.63 -32.91
C VAL A 253 -7.01 -7.45 -31.99
N LYS A 254 -7.07 -8.76 -32.21
CA LYS A 254 -7.82 -9.68 -31.37
C LYS A 254 -7.37 -9.59 -29.90
N ILE A 255 -6.08 -9.66 -29.58
CA ILE A 255 -5.58 -9.53 -28.19
C ILE A 255 -6.00 -8.20 -27.54
N THR A 256 -5.97 -7.11 -28.31
CA THR A 256 -6.38 -5.79 -27.84
C THR A 256 -7.88 -5.73 -27.56
N ASP A 257 -8.71 -6.22 -28.49
CA ASP A 257 -10.17 -6.28 -28.34
C ASP A 257 -10.60 -7.19 -27.20
N MET A 258 -9.91 -8.33 -27.03
CA MET A 258 -10.08 -9.26 -25.92
C MET A 258 -9.85 -8.58 -24.57
N SER A 259 -8.75 -7.83 -24.45
CA SER A 259 -8.44 -7.06 -23.23
C SER A 259 -9.52 -6.02 -22.93
N LYS A 260 -9.96 -5.27 -23.96
CA LYS A 260 -11.05 -4.29 -23.85
C LYS A 260 -12.36 -4.90 -23.38
N ALA A 261 -12.72 -6.05 -23.94
CA ALA A 261 -13.94 -6.77 -23.59
C ALA A 261 -13.93 -7.15 -22.11
N ILE A 262 -12.82 -7.69 -21.60
CA ILE A 262 -12.68 -8.03 -20.18
C ILE A 262 -12.83 -6.79 -19.29
N TYR A 263 -12.09 -5.70 -19.57
CA TYR A 263 -12.14 -4.48 -18.76
C TYR A 263 -13.53 -3.87 -18.67
N LYS A 264 -14.28 -3.89 -19.77
CA LYS A 264 -15.65 -3.35 -19.83
C LYS A 264 -16.63 -4.15 -18.97
N GLU A 265 -16.41 -5.44 -18.85
CA GLU A 265 -17.32 -6.35 -18.14
C GLU A 265 -16.97 -6.51 -16.65
N LEU A 266 -15.84 -5.96 -16.20
CA LEU A 266 -15.45 -5.93 -14.79
C LEU A 266 -16.56 -5.31 -13.91
N PRO A 267 -16.67 -5.72 -12.63
CA PRO A 267 -17.65 -5.18 -11.70
C PRO A 267 -17.52 -3.65 -11.54
N THR A 268 -18.64 -2.95 -11.48
CA THR A 268 -18.63 -1.51 -11.17
C THR A 268 -18.53 -1.27 -9.66
N LYS A 269 -18.09 -0.07 -9.25
CA LYS A 269 -18.07 0.32 -7.84
C LYS A 269 -19.42 0.10 -7.13
N PRO A 270 -20.60 0.49 -7.67
CA PRO A 270 -21.89 0.22 -7.02
C PRO A 270 -22.22 -1.27 -6.87
N GLU A 271 -21.88 -2.09 -7.85
CA GLU A 271 -22.07 -3.55 -7.81
C GLU A 271 -21.22 -4.18 -6.69
N LEU A 272 -19.94 -3.83 -6.61
CA LEU A 272 -19.06 -4.31 -5.54
C LEU A 272 -19.51 -3.79 -4.16
N GLN A 273 -19.94 -2.54 -4.05
CA GLN A 273 -20.50 -2.01 -2.79
C GLN A 273 -21.74 -2.79 -2.33
N SER A 274 -22.61 -3.20 -3.27
CA SER A 274 -23.80 -4.00 -2.98
C SER A 274 -23.41 -5.37 -2.41
N ILE A 275 -22.56 -6.09 -3.15
CA ILE A 275 -22.00 -7.39 -2.76
C ILE A 275 -21.33 -7.30 -1.39
N SER A 276 -20.36 -6.41 -1.19
CA SER A 276 -19.62 -6.35 0.07
C SER A 276 -20.53 -6.07 1.27
N LYS A 277 -21.54 -5.19 1.13
CA LYS A 277 -22.50 -4.92 2.21
C LYS A 277 -23.37 -6.14 2.53
N LYS A 278 -23.77 -6.91 1.53
CA LYS A 278 -24.57 -8.13 1.68
C LYS A 278 -23.81 -9.17 2.49
N TYR A 279 -22.58 -9.52 2.09
CA TYR A 279 -21.78 -10.53 2.79
C TYR A 279 -21.31 -10.08 4.18
N LEU A 280 -20.97 -8.79 4.39
CA LEU A 280 -20.69 -8.28 5.73
C LEU A 280 -21.89 -8.44 6.68
N LYS A 281 -23.11 -8.26 6.17
CA LYS A 281 -24.32 -8.44 6.98
C LYS A 281 -24.53 -9.92 7.35
N ALA A 282 -24.26 -10.86 6.43
CA ALA A 282 -24.36 -12.29 6.69
C ALA A 282 -23.33 -12.77 7.74
N ILE A 283 -22.10 -12.23 7.70
CA ILE A 283 -21.06 -12.54 8.70
C ILE A 283 -21.51 -12.09 10.10
N PHE A 284 -22.04 -10.87 10.24
CA PHE A 284 -22.30 -10.29 11.56
C PHE A 284 -23.72 -10.52 12.13
N SER A 285 -24.63 -11.16 11.39
CA SER A 285 -25.99 -11.47 11.87
C SER A 285 -26.03 -12.53 12.98
N ASN A 286 -25.01 -13.41 13.03
CA ASN A 286 -24.97 -14.57 13.92
C ASN A 286 -24.27 -14.34 15.26
N VAL A 287 -23.63 -13.18 15.44
CA VAL A 287 -22.97 -12.85 16.69
C VAL A 287 -24.03 -12.64 17.78
N LYS A 288 -23.98 -13.48 18.82
CA LYS A 288 -24.89 -13.45 19.97
C LYS A 288 -24.10 -13.29 21.27
N ASP A 289 -24.84 -13.00 22.34
CA ASP A 289 -24.31 -12.95 23.71
C ASP A 289 -23.13 -11.98 23.90
N VAL A 290 -23.16 -10.87 23.17
CA VAL A 290 -22.09 -9.86 23.21
C VAL A 290 -22.11 -9.18 24.58
N LYS A 291 -21.01 -9.33 25.32
CA LYS A 291 -20.83 -8.65 26.60
C LYS A 291 -20.37 -7.23 26.31
N ARG A 292 -20.98 -6.27 27.01
CA ARG A 292 -20.60 -4.86 26.92
C ARG A 292 -20.11 -4.33 28.25
N THR A 293 -18.90 -3.82 28.26
CA THR A 293 -18.31 -3.12 29.41
C THR A 293 -17.70 -1.79 28.95
N SER A 294 -16.96 -1.13 29.83
CA SER A 294 -16.19 0.06 29.50
C SER A 294 -14.87 0.02 30.24
N GLU A 295 -13.81 0.34 29.53
CA GLU A 295 -12.45 0.26 30.03
C GLU A 295 -11.66 1.49 29.57
N THR A 296 -10.55 1.78 30.26
CA THR A 296 -9.58 2.76 29.78
C THR A 296 -8.37 1.99 29.29
N ILE A 297 -8.21 1.91 27.96
CA ILE A 297 -7.02 1.33 27.36
C ILE A 297 -5.91 2.37 27.39
N SER A 298 -4.68 1.93 27.66
CA SER A 298 -3.50 2.79 27.74
C SER A 298 -2.33 2.11 27.08
N VAL A 299 -1.61 2.85 26.27
CA VAL A 299 -0.34 2.47 25.68
C VAL A 299 0.60 3.65 25.92
N GLU A 300 1.75 3.40 26.53
CA GLU A 300 2.66 4.45 26.99
C GLU A 300 1.95 5.50 27.86
N ASP A 301 2.13 6.80 27.58
CA ASP A 301 1.47 7.91 28.27
C ASP A 301 0.07 8.25 27.73
N ILE A 302 -0.46 7.46 26.79
CA ILE A 302 -1.68 7.77 26.04
C ILE A 302 -2.81 6.83 26.45
N SER A 303 -3.82 7.40 27.12
CA SER A 303 -5.01 6.66 27.55
C SER A 303 -6.28 7.17 26.88
N ALA A 304 -7.17 6.24 26.52
CA ALA A 304 -8.49 6.53 25.98
C ALA A 304 -9.56 5.62 26.59
N LYS A 305 -10.73 6.19 26.88
CA LYS A 305 -11.88 5.41 27.37
C LYS A 305 -12.56 4.74 26.18
N SER A 306 -12.70 3.43 26.25
CA SER A 306 -13.34 2.61 25.24
C SER A 306 -14.61 1.94 25.77
N THR A 307 -15.53 1.69 24.85
CA THR A 307 -16.58 0.67 25.00
C THR A 307 -15.97 -0.65 24.60
N VAL A 308 -16.11 -1.66 25.44
CA VAL A 308 -15.54 -2.98 25.18
C VAL A 308 -16.69 -3.92 24.83
N LEU A 309 -16.56 -4.60 23.69
CA LEU A 309 -17.53 -5.56 23.18
C LEU A 309 -16.82 -6.91 23.05
N THR A 310 -17.22 -7.88 23.87
CA THR A 310 -16.61 -9.22 23.88
C THR A 310 -17.61 -10.26 23.40
N MET A 311 -17.19 -11.13 22.50
CA MET A 311 -17.97 -12.23 21.95
C MET A 311 -17.16 -13.52 21.97
N ASP A 312 -17.85 -14.63 22.26
CA ASP A 312 -17.27 -15.97 22.15
C ASP A 312 -17.68 -16.52 20.76
N LEU A 313 -16.68 -16.93 19.97
CA LEU A 313 -16.89 -17.63 18.72
C LEU A 313 -16.76 -19.13 18.97
N ASP A 314 -17.89 -19.77 19.21
CA ASP A 314 -17.96 -21.22 19.34
C ASP A 314 -18.24 -21.92 18.00
N ASP A 315 -18.07 -23.25 17.98
CA ASP A 315 -18.29 -24.06 16.77
C ASP A 315 -19.69 -23.86 16.20
N VAL A 316 -20.70 -23.63 17.03
CA VAL A 316 -22.08 -23.39 16.60
C VAL A 316 -22.19 -22.04 15.88
N VAL A 317 -21.64 -20.98 16.45
CA VAL A 317 -21.65 -19.63 15.86
C VAL A 317 -20.88 -19.63 14.54
N LEU A 318 -19.67 -20.20 14.50
CA LEU A 318 -18.84 -20.26 13.30
C LEU A 318 -19.52 -21.07 12.18
N THR A 319 -20.08 -22.23 12.52
CA THR A 319 -20.78 -23.07 11.54
C THR A 319 -22.06 -22.38 11.03
N GLN A 320 -22.77 -21.62 11.87
CA GLN A 320 -23.94 -20.85 11.43
C GLN A 320 -23.53 -19.67 10.53
N MET A 321 -22.43 -18.98 10.81
CA MET A 321 -21.88 -17.95 9.92
C MET A 321 -21.55 -18.54 8.54
N GLU A 322 -20.88 -19.69 8.50
CA GLU A 322 -20.58 -20.41 7.26
C GLU A 322 -21.87 -20.74 6.48
N ILE A 323 -22.88 -21.30 7.15
CA ILE A 323 -24.19 -21.61 6.54
C ILE A 323 -24.84 -20.36 5.97
N ASP A 324 -24.94 -19.27 6.73
CA ASP A 324 -25.59 -18.04 6.28
C ASP A 324 -24.87 -17.41 5.07
N ILE A 325 -23.53 -17.44 5.05
CA ILE A 325 -22.73 -16.96 3.91
C ILE A 325 -22.98 -17.83 2.68
N LEU A 326 -22.98 -19.15 2.84
CA LEU A 326 -23.18 -20.09 1.73
C LEU A 326 -24.62 -20.05 1.20
N GLU A 327 -25.63 -19.93 2.08
CA GLU A 327 -27.03 -19.76 1.67
C GLU A 327 -27.22 -18.44 0.92
N GLU A 328 -26.71 -17.33 1.44
CA GLU A 328 -26.75 -16.04 0.74
C GLU A 328 -26.04 -16.14 -0.63
N PHE A 329 -24.87 -16.77 -0.70
CA PHE A 329 -24.13 -16.98 -1.95
C PHE A 329 -24.90 -17.79 -2.99
N LEU A 330 -25.48 -18.93 -2.58
CA LEU A 330 -26.21 -19.83 -3.48
C LEU A 330 -27.50 -19.20 -4.03
N GLU A 331 -28.06 -18.22 -3.33
CA GLU A 331 -29.24 -17.45 -3.70
C GLU A 331 -28.90 -16.08 -4.34
N ASP A 332 -27.62 -15.72 -4.48
CA ASP A 332 -27.19 -14.40 -4.94
C ASP A 332 -27.20 -14.25 -6.47
N GLU A 333 -28.38 -13.92 -7.02
CA GLU A 333 -28.55 -13.62 -8.45
C GLU A 333 -27.69 -12.44 -8.95
N GLU A 334 -27.35 -11.48 -8.07
CA GLU A 334 -26.51 -10.33 -8.44
C GLU A 334 -25.06 -10.78 -8.63
N PHE A 335 -24.52 -11.56 -7.69
CA PHE A 335 -23.20 -12.15 -7.81
C PHE A 335 -23.12 -13.08 -9.02
N GLU A 336 -24.10 -13.97 -9.20
CA GLU A 336 -24.18 -14.88 -10.36
C GLU A 336 -24.07 -14.10 -11.67
N LYS A 337 -24.85 -13.02 -11.81
CA LYS A 337 -24.84 -12.19 -13.00
C LYS A 337 -23.48 -11.54 -13.24
N ILE A 338 -22.84 -11.02 -12.20
CA ILE A 338 -21.52 -10.39 -12.30
C ILE A 338 -20.45 -11.41 -12.66
N TRP A 339 -20.43 -12.56 -11.98
CA TRP A 339 -19.52 -13.66 -12.28
C TRP A 339 -19.65 -14.12 -13.72
N ASN A 340 -20.87 -14.46 -14.15
CA ASN A 340 -21.13 -14.95 -15.51
C ASN A 340 -20.76 -13.92 -16.57
N ARG A 341 -20.96 -12.62 -16.31
CA ARG A 341 -20.57 -11.53 -17.20
C ARG A 341 -19.04 -11.48 -17.41
N VAL A 342 -18.28 -11.46 -16.31
CA VAL A 342 -16.80 -11.46 -16.35
C VAL A 342 -16.25 -12.76 -16.92
N TYR A 343 -16.78 -13.89 -16.46
CA TYR A 343 -16.39 -15.22 -16.89
C TYR A 343 -16.67 -15.44 -18.37
N SER A 344 -17.81 -14.98 -18.91
CA SER A 344 -18.10 -15.10 -20.35
C SER A 344 -17.12 -14.28 -21.19
N ALA A 345 -16.79 -13.06 -20.76
CA ALA A 345 -15.76 -12.26 -21.42
C ALA A 345 -14.41 -12.98 -21.38
N TYR A 346 -14.04 -13.59 -20.26
CA TYR A 346 -12.80 -14.35 -20.12
C TYR A 346 -12.79 -15.67 -20.93
N GLU A 347 -13.90 -16.40 -20.99
CA GLU A 347 -14.02 -17.65 -21.76
C GLU A 347 -14.02 -17.41 -23.27
N GLU A 348 -14.72 -16.36 -23.73
CA GLU A 348 -14.63 -15.91 -25.13
C GLU A 348 -13.18 -15.63 -25.50
N VAL A 349 -12.41 -15.04 -24.59
CA VAL A 349 -10.97 -14.78 -24.78
C VAL A 349 -10.13 -16.06 -24.81
N ILE A 350 -10.25 -16.96 -23.83
CA ILE A 350 -9.42 -18.19 -23.76
C ILE A 350 -9.72 -19.15 -24.91
N SER A 351 -11.01 -19.37 -25.21
CA SER A 351 -11.43 -20.35 -26.23
C SER A 351 -10.85 -20.03 -27.60
N ASP A 352 -10.63 -18.75 -27.86
CA ASP A 352 -10.12 -18.20 -29.09
C ASP A 352 -8.59 -17.99 -29.09
N ALA A 353 -7.94 -18.10 -27.92
CA ALA A 353 -6.51 -17.87 -27.69
C ALA A 353 -5.70 -19.17 -27.46
N SER A 354 -6.24 -20.34 -27.83
CA SER A 354 -5.63 -21.67 -27.64
C SER A 354 -4.21 -21.87 -28.23
N SER A 355 -3.66 -20.89 -28.96
CA SER A 355 -2.27 -20.83 -29.42
C SER A 355 -1.29 -20.17 -28.44
N VAL A 356 -1.77 -19.47 -27.40
CA VAL A 356 -0.92 -18.75 -26.43
C VAL A 356 -0.60 -19.67 -25.24
N ALA A 357 0.62 -20.20 -25.22
CA ALA A 357 1.10 -21.26 -24.30
C ALA A 357 1.26 -20.86 -22.82
N SER A 358 0.49 -19.91 -22.31
CA SER A 358 0.74 -19.30 -20.99
C SER A 358 -0.51 -18.83 -20.24
N LEU A 359 -1.71 -19.14 -20.73
CA LEU A 359 -2.93 -18.76 -20.01
C LEU A 359 -3.14 -19.65 -18.78
N PRO A 360 -3.61 -19.09 -17.65
CA PRO A 360 -3.95 -19.87 -16.46
C PRO A 360 -5.00 -20.94 -16.80
N ASP A 361 -5.04 -22.00 -15.99
CA ASP A 361 -6.10 -23.02 -16.07
C ASP A 361 -7.49 -22.37 -16.11
N LYS A 362 -8.40 -22.98 -16.87
CA LYS A 362 -9.78 -22.50 -17.01
C LYS A 362 -10.39 -22.28 -15.61
N ALA A 363 -10.84 -21.07 -15.34
CA ALA A 363 -11.56 -20.76 -14.10
C ALA A 363 -12.80 -21.66 -13.98
N ASP A 364 -13.20 -22.01 -12.76
CA ASP A 364 -14.44 -22.76 -12.54
C ASP A 364 -15.63 -21.93 -13.06
N SER A 365 -16.54 -22.59 -13.76
CA SER A 365 -17.84 -21.99 -14.10
C SER A 365 -18.67 -21.69 -12.85
N TYR A 366 -19.65 -20.79 -12.94
CA TYR A 366 -20.52 -20.50 -11.78
C TYR A 366 -21.21 -21.75 -11.22
N GLU A 367 -21.64 -22.66 -12.10
CA GLU A 367 -22.28 -23.92 -11.71
C GLU A 367 -21.33 -24.85 -10.93
N GLU A 368 -20.04 -24.88 -11.30
CA GLU A 368 -19.03 -25.64 -10.55
C GLU A 368 -18.78 -25.03 -9.16
N ILE A 369 -18.70 -23.70 -9.07
CA ILE A 369 -18.57 -23.00 -7.79
C ILE A 369 -19.83 -23.24 -6.93
N LYS A 370 -21.02 -23.16 -7.52
CA LYS A 370 -22.30 -23.43 -6.85
C LYS A 370 -22.36 -24.85 -6.32
N SER A 371 -21.89 -25.83 -7.10
CA SER A 371 -21.80 -27.23 -6.67
C SER A 371 -20.85 -27.43 -5.47
N LYS A 372 -19.67 -26.78 -5.51
CA LYS A 372 -18.71 -26.80 -4.39
C LYS A 372 -19.31 -26.12 -3.15
N ALA A 373 -19.96 -24.97 -3.30
CA ALA A 373 -20.65 -24.25 -2.24
C ALA A 373 -21.81 -25.05 -1.63
N GLN A 374 -22.60 -25.74 -2.44
CA GLN A 374 -23.67 -26.63 -1.97
C GLN A 374 -23.10 -27.80 -1.16
N THR A 375 -22.00 -28.39 -1.61
CA THR A 375 -21.31 -29.47 -0.89
C THR A 375 -20.80 -28.98 0.47
N ALA A 376 -20.21 -27.79 0.53
CA ALA A 376 -19.80 -27.16 1.78
C ALA A 376 -21.00 -26.87 2.70
N LEU A 377 -22.10 -26.37 2.14
CA LEU A 377 -23.33 -26.08 2.89
C LEU A 377 -23.93 -27.34 3.52
N ASP A 378 -23.99 -28.44 2.77
CA ASP A 378 -24.50 -29.72 3.28
C ASP A 378 -23.62 -30.25 4.41
N ALA A 379 -22.29 -30.15 4.27
CA ALA A 379 -21.33 -30.53 5.30
C ALA A 379 -21.46 -29.64 6.56
N ALA A 380 -21.62 -28.32 6.39
CA ALA A 380 -21.82 -27.38 7.48
C ALA A 380 -23.15 -27.65 8.22
N LYS A 381 -24.24 -27.93 7.50
CA LYS A 381 -25.54 -28.33 8.08
C LYS A 381 -25.45 -29.64 8.86
N GLU A 382 -24.74 -30.64 8.34
CA GLU A 382 -24.50 -31.89 9.07
C GLU A 382 -23.68 -31.65 10.34
N LYS A 383 -22.63 -30.83 10.26
CA LYS A 383 -21.82 -30.43 11.42
C LYS A 383 -22.67 -29.70 12.47
N LEU A 384 -23.50 -28.73 12.06
CA LEU A 384 -24.38 -27.99 12.95
C LEU A 384 -25.37 -28.92 13.67
N ALA A 385 -25.97 -29.88 12.95
CA ALA A 385 -26.88 -30.86 13.55
C ALA A 385 -26.18 -31.70 14.63
N LYS A 386 -24.94 -32.14 14.38
CA LYS A 386 -24.12 -32.88 15.36
C LYS A 386 -23.73 -32.04 16.58
N LEU A 387 -23.49 -30.74 16.41
CA LEU A 387 -23.23 -29.82 17.52
C LEU A 387 -24.49 -29.61 18.37
N GLN A 388 -25.65 -29.48 17.73
CA GLN A 388 -26.94 -29.23 18.41
C GLN A 388 -27.46 -30.47 19.16
N ASP A 389 -27.29 -31.67 18.61
CA ASP A 389 -27.68 -32.92 19.26
C ASP A 389 -26.62 -33.45 20.26
N LYS A 390 -25.49 -32.75 20.37
CA LYS A 390 -24.34 -33.02 21.27
C LYS A 390 -23.59 -34.30 20.94
N THR A 391 -23.69 -34.80 19.71
CA THR A 391 -22.81 -35.87 19.21
C THR A 391 -21.42 -35.36 18.86
N LEU A 392 -21.30 -34.06 18.57
CA LEU A 392 -20.04 -33.32 18.51
C LEU A 392 -19.99 -32.33 19.69
N GLU A 393 -18.84 -32.23 20.34
CA GLU A 393 -18.61 -31.26 21.43
C GLU A 393 -18.55 -29.84 20.86
N ASN A 394 -19.35 -28.92 21.40
CA ASN A 394 -19.27 -27.49 21.06
C ASN A 394 -18.15 -26.84 21.87
N LYS A 395 -17.14 -26.31 21.20
CA LYS A 395 -16.01 -25.62 21.82
C LYS A 395 -16.00 -24.15 21.44
N VAL A 396 -15.63 -23.30 22.39
CA VAL A 396 -15.24 -21.93 22.08
C VAL A 396 -13.89 -22.01 21.36
N GLN A 397 -13.88 -21.60 20.10
CA GLN A 397 -12.69 -21.61 19.26
C GLN A 397 -11.89 -20.34 19.47
N ALA A 398 -12.56 -19.19 19.56
CA ALA A 398 -11.91 -17.91 19.83
C ALA A 398 -12.79 -17.01 20.70
N VAL A 399 -12.16 -16.12 21.46
CA VAL A 399 -12.79 -14.99 22.13
C VAL A 399 -12.30 -13.72 21.48
N ILE A 400 -13.23 -12.91 20.97
CA ILE A 400 -12.92 -11.63 20.33
C ILE A 400 -13.40 -10.49 21.21
N THR A 401 -12.51 -9.57 21.51
CA THR A 401 -12.80 -8.31 22.20
C THR A 401 -12.51 -7.13 21.27
N ILE A 402 -13.48 -6.23 21.13
CA ILE A 402 -13.36 -5.03 20.29
C ILE A 402 -13.49 -3.80 21.17
N TYR A 403 -12.51 -2.92 21.04
CA TYR A 403 -12.46 -1.64 21.73
C TYR A 403 -12.97 -0.54 20.79
N VAL A 404 -13.98 0.20 21.24
CA VAL A 404 -14.63 1.25 20.44
C VAL A 404 -14.56 2.58 21.16
N ASP A 405 -14.01 3.58 20.50
CA ASP A 405 -13.88 4.94 21.04
C ASP A 405 -15.24 5.65 21.16
N ASN A 406 -15.22 6.90 21.62
CA ASN A 406 -16.44 7.71 21.74
C ASN A 406 -17.04 8.15 20.39
N LYS A 407 -16.27 8.12 19.29
CA LYS A 407 -16.71 8.43 17.93
C LYS A 407 -17.33 7.23 17.21
N GLY A 408 -17.16 6.03 17.74
CA GLY A 408 -17.62 4.78 17.11
C GLY A 408 -16.55 4.13 16.24
N THR A 409 -15.31 4.62 16.32
CA THR A 409 -14.16 4.07 15.62
C THR A 409 -13.55 2.95 16.46
N ILE A 410 -13.17 1.86 15.80
CA ILE A 410 -12.47 0.77 16.45
C ILE A 410 -11.06 1.22 16.77
N ASN A 411 -10.69 1.16 18.05
CA ASN A 411 -9.39 1.58 18.56
C ASN A 411 -8.64 0.44 19.27
N GLY A 412 -9.08 -0.79 19.04
CA GLY A 412 -8.36 -1.99 19.43
C GLY A 412 -9.14 -3.28 19.16
N TRP A 413 -8.40 -4.38 19.12
CA TRP A 413 -8.86 -5.76 18.98
C TRP A 413 -8.08 -6.66 19.93
N ASP A 414 -8.74 -7.67 20.47
CA ASP A 414 -8.13 -8.79 21.18
C ASP A 414 -8.75 -10.06 20.61
N ILE A 415 -7.93 -11.01 20.22
CA ILE A 415 -8.36 -12.30 19.69
C ILE A 415 -7.55 -13.35 20.43
N HIS A 416 -8.23 -14.17 21.21
CA HIS A 416 -7.63 -15.30 21.91
C HIS A 416 -8.25 -16.58 21.39
N ASP A 417 -7.47 -17.43 20.74
CA ASP A 417 -7.84 -18.83 20.53
C ASP A 417 -7.03 -19.75 21.48
N SER A 418 -7.03 -21.05 21.23
CA SER A 418 -6.33 -22.02 22.08
C SER A 418 -4.80 -22.01 21.94
N GLU A 419 -4.28 -21.45 20.86
CA GLU A 419 -2.86 -21.52 20.46
C GLU A 419 -2.26 -20.12 20.35
N VAL A 420 -2.97 -19.19 19.74
CA VAL A 420 -2.50 -17.85 19.40
C VAL A 420 -3.33 -16.78 20.11
N THR A 421 -2.62 -15.78 20.63
CA THR A 421 -3.23 -14.51 21.04
C THR A 421 -2.74 -13.39 20.12
N PHE A 422 -3.68 -12.65 19.56
CA PHE A 422 -3.42 -11.42 18.85
C PHE A 422 -4.12 -10.26 19.56
N SER A 423 -3.35 -9.27 20.00
CA SER A 423 -3.87 -8.04 20.60
C SER A 423 -3.38 -6.83 19.80
N TYR A 424 -4.25 -5.85 19.63
CA TYR A 424 -3.94 -4.57 19.00
C TYR A 424 -4.68 -3.47 19.75
N LEU A 425 -3.96 -2.48 20.28
CA LEU A 425 -4.52 -1.33 20.98
C LEU A 425 -4.00 -0.04 20.37
N GLN A 426 -4.91 0.92 20.16
CA GLN A 426 -4.57 2.23 19.62
C GLN A 426 -5.32 3.37 20.34
N PRO A 427 -5.05 3.62 21.63
CA PRO A 427 -5.65 4.76 22.34
C PRO A 427 -5.25 6.08 21.67
N SER A 428 -6.19 7.00 21.50
CA SER A 428 -5.91 8.33 20.94
C SER A 428 -6.41 9.46 21.83
N LYS A 429 -5.61 10.52 21.93
CA LYS A 429 -5.92 11.71 22.73
C LYS A 429 -5.19 12.94 22.18
N GLY A 430 -5.95 13.98 21.84
CA GLY A 430 -5.39 15.28 21.45
C GLY A 430 -4.51 15.24 20.20
N GLY A 431 -4.83 14.39 19.21
CA GLY A 431 -4.05 14.21 17.99
C GLY A 431 -2.81 13.32 18.15
N ARG A 432 -2.52 12.83 19.36
CA ARG A 432 -1.55 11.76 19.60
C ARG A 432 -2.27 10.42 19.70
N PHE A 433 -1.58 9.34 19.34
CA PHE A 433 -2.04 7.97 19.55
C PHE A 433 -0.89 7.10 20.05
N GLY A 434 -1.21 6.11 20.88
CA GLY A 434 -0.30 4.99 21.18
C GLY A 434 -0.64 3.82 20.26
N VAL A 435 0.31 2.92 20.03
CA VAL A 435 0.11 1.65 19.32
C VAL A 435 0.76 0.56 20.14
N GLU A 436 0.04 -0.52 20.40
CA GLU A 436 0.59 -1.76 20.92
C GLU A 436 -0.05 -2.90 20.13
N ALA A 437 0.77 -3.70 19.44
CA ALA A 437 0.36 -4.91 18.76
C ALA A 437 1.16 -6.06 19.35
N VAL A 438 0.48 -7.08 19.86
CA VAL A 438 1.09 -8.25 20.49
C VAL A 438 0.59 -9.49 19.77
N MET A 439 1.51 -10.35 19.36
CA MET A 439 1.22 -11.68 18.88
C MET A 439 1.98 -12.67 19.76
N ASP A 440 1.26 -13.59 20.38
CA ASP A 440 1.79 -14.57 21.34
C ASP A 440 1.33 -15.97 20.92
N GLY A 441 2.14 -17.00 21.17
CA GLY A 441 1.82 -18.39 20.86
C GLY A 441 2.15 -18.82 19.42
N LEU A 442 3.18 -18.25 18.81
CA LEU A 442 3.62 -18.56 17.43
C LEU A 442 4.42 -19.88 17.27
N GLY A 443 4.62 -20.64 18.35
CA GLY A 443 5.49 -21.82 18.41
C GLY A 443 5.15 -23.02 17.51
N GLU A 444 6.16 -23.87 17.32
CA GLU A 444 6.36 -24.96 16.31
C GLU A 444 6.30 -24.55 14.83
N ALA A 445 5.61 -23.47 14.44
CA ALA A 445 5.54 -22.99 13.06
C ALA A 445 6.27 -21.64 12.80
N GLY A 446 6.56 -20.86 13.84
CA GLY A 446 7.38 -19.63 13.79
C GLY A 446 8.63 -19.76 14.67
N ASP A 447 9.71 -19.07 14.28
CA ASP A 447 11.01 -19.09 14.98
C ASP A 447 11.03 -18.29 16.31
N PHE A 448 9.88 -17.80 16.79
CA PHE A 448 9.76 -16.93 17.97
C PHE A 448 8.45 -17.16 18.74
N ASP A 449 8.51 -17.03 20.08
CA ASP A 449 7.36 -17.28 20.96
C ASP A 449 6.42 -16.07 21.02
N ASN A 450 6.97 -14.86 21.05
CA ASN A 450 6.21 -13.60 21.05
C ASN A 450 6.75 -12.55 20.06
N LEU A 451 5.86 -11.67 19.59
CA LEU A 451 6.19 -10.45 18.85
C LEU A 451 5.35 -9.30 19.41
N THR A 452 6.03 -8.23 19.83
CA THR A 452 5.39 -6.99 20.29
C THR A 452 5.86 -5.81 19.44
N ILE A 453 4.93 -5.02 18.91
CA ILE A 453 5.20 -3.73 18.28
C ILE A 453 4.53 -2.66 19.13
N THR A 454 5.31 -1.77 19.74
CA THR A 454 4.77 -0.72 20.62
C THR A 454 5.38 0.65 20.32
N GLY A 455 4.63 1.71 20.57
CA GLY A 455 5.14 3.07 20.46
C GLY A 455 4.05 4.13 20.37
N THR A 456 4.42 5.32 19.90
CA THR A 456 3.49 6.45 19.81
C THR A 456 3.60 7.18 18.50
N GLY A 457 2.52 7.88 18.14
CA GLY A 457 2.47 8.70 16.95
C GLY A 457 1.57 9.91 17.08
N LYS A 458 1.52 10.68 16.00
CA LYS A 458 0.70 11.87 15.84
C LYS A 458 -0.06 11.80 14.54
N GLU A 459 -1.31 12.24 14.59
CA GLU A 459 -2.19 12.39 13.45
C GLU A 459 -2.58 13.87 13.34
N SER A 460 -2.25 14.49 12.21
CA SER A 460 -2.64 15.87 11.90
C SER A 460 -3.29 15.93 10.52
N ALA A 461 -4.58 16.27 10.50
CA ALA A 461 -5.41 16.27 9.29
C ALA A 461 -5.32 14.95 8.52
N ASP A 462 -4.50 14.89 7.47
CA ASP A 462 -4.32 13.73 6.60
C ASP A 462 -2.98 13.02 6.78
N VAL A 463 -2.06 13.55 7.61
CA VAL A 463 -0.72 12.99 7.80
C VAL A 463 -0.61 12.22 9.12
N VAL A 464 0.06 11.07 9.06
CA VAL A 464 0.45 10.23 10.19
C VAL A 464 1.97 10.24 10.34
N THR A 465 2.44 10.36 11.58
CA THR A 465 3.84 10.16 11.98
C THR A 465 3.88 9.25 13.21
N ALA A 466 4.90 8.41 13.35
CA ALA A 466 5.03 7.49 14.48
C ALA A 466 6.46 7.02 14.68
N GLU A 467 6.79 6.68 15.92
CA GLU A 467 8.00 5.94 16.29
C GLU A 467 7.54 4.71 17.08
N LEU A 468 7.83 3.54 16.53
CA LEU A 468 7.45 2.24 17.07
C LEU A 468 8.71 1.37 17.22
N THR A 469 8.67 0.42 18.13
CA THR A 469 9.71 -0.58 18.33
C THR A 469 9.09 -1.97 18.27
N ALA A 470 9.70 -2.85 17.47
CA ALA A 470 9.40 -4.26 17.42
C ALA A 470 10.36 -5.03 18.35
N VAL A 471 9.79 -5.91 19.16
CA VAL A 471 10.47 -6.74 20.15
C VAL A 471 10.02 -8.18 19.94
N VAL A 472 10.96 -9.11 19.91
CA VAL A 472 10.73 -10.55 19.82
C VAL A 472 11.42 -11.20 21.01
N ASP A 473 10.68 -11.98 21.79
CA ASP A 473 11.16 -12.70 22.98
C ASP A 473 11.97 -11.81 23.95
N ASP A 474 11.42 -10.61 24.22
CA ASP A 474 12.02 -9.52 25.02
C ASP A 474 13.28 -8.87 24.43
N GLU A 475 13.72 -9.30 23.24
CA GLU A 475 14.83 -8.71 22.51
C GLU A 475 14.35 -7.74 21.44
N LYS A 476 14.92 -6.54 21.42
CA LYS A 476 14.60 -5.56 20.38
C LYS A 476 15.05 -6.09 19.02
N LEU A 477 14.11 -6.13 18.08
CA LEU A 477 14.34 -6.57 16.70
C LEU A 477 14.59 -5.39 15.77
N PHE A 478 13.74 -4.37 15.75
CA PHE A 478 13.95 -3.16 14.96
C PHE A 478 13.06 -2.01 15.44
N ASP A 479 13.35 -0.79 15.01
CA ASP A 479 12.43 0.35 15.12
C ASP A 479 11.72 0.61 13.80
N ILE A 480 10.48 1.07 13.85
CA ILE A 480 9.72 1.58 12.73
C ILE A 480 9.52 3.08 12.94
N VAL A 481 10.04 3.88 12.02
CA VAL A 481 9.88 5.33 12.01
C VAL A 481 9.00 5.72 10.82
N ILE A 482 7.80 6.21 11.11
CA ILE A 482 6.90 6.81 10.12
C ILE A 482 7.15 8.32 10.17
N ASN A 483 7.96 8.82 9.24
CA ASN A 483 8.25 10.24 9.11
C ASN A 483 7.05 11.00 8.52
N ASN A 484 6.33 10.37 7.59
CA ASN A 484 5.16 10.91 6.94
C ASN A 484 4.38 9.80 6.23
N VAL A 485 3.10 9.63 6.52
CA VAL A 485 2.17 8.87 5.68
C VAL A 485 0.91 9.68 5.47
N ASP A 486 0.62 10.01 4.21
CA ASP A 486 -0.62 10.64 3.81
C ASP A 486 -1.74 9.60 3.70
N LYS A 487 -2.72 9.68 4.61
CA LYS A 487 -3.89 8.80 4.64
C LYS A 487 -4.75 8.92 3.39
N SER A 488 -4.59 9.98 2.60
CA SER A 488 -5.30 10.12 1.34
C SER A 488 -4.88 9.11 0.28
N ILE A 489 -3.73 8.43 0.46
CA ILE A 489 -3.34 7.30 -0.40
C ILE A 489 -4.44 6.22 -0.40
N ASN A 490 -4.96 5.87 0.77
CA ASN A 490 -5.98 4.82 0.90
C ASN A 490 -7.39 5.28 0.48
N THR A 491 -7.64 6.59 0.44
CA THR A 491 -9.00 7.13 0.20
C THR A 491 -9.18 7.77 -1.18
N LYS A 492 -8.08 8.23 -1.78
CA LYS A 492 -8.06 8.94 -3.07
C LYS A 492 -7.07 8.34 -4.08
N GLY A 493 -6.18 7.44 -3.65
CA GLY A 493 -5.08 6.95 -4.48
C GLY A 493 -4.00 8.02 -4.73
N GLU A 494 -3.90 9.03 -3.84
CA GLU A 494 -2.96 10.14 -3.98
C GLU A 494 -2.33 10.45 -2.62
N GLY A 495 -1.05 10.81 -2.59
CA GLY A 495 -0.38 11.25 -1.37
C GLY A 495 1.11 10.95 -1.37
N SER A 496 1.72 10.94 -0.18
CA SER A 496 3.14 10.65 0.00
C SER A 496 3.37 9.75 1.20
N PHE A 497 4.46 9.00 1.17
CA PHE A 497 4.92 8.19 2.29
C PHE A 497 6.44 8.30 2.47
N ASP A 498 6.87 8.18 3.71
CA ASP A 498 8.26 8.14 4.18
C ASP A 498 8.26 7.31 5.48
N VAL A 499 8.73 6.09 5.36
CA VAL A 499 8.76 5.07 6.41
C VAL A 499 10.15 4.44 6.42
N ALA A 500 10.73 4.29 7.61
CA ALA A 500 12.00 3.62 7.81
C ALA A 500 11.86 2.49 8.81
N ILE A 501 12.52 1.37 8.55
CA ILE A 501 12.82 0.33 9.54
C ILE A 501 14.29 0.51 9.89
N THR A 502 14.61 0.78 11.14
CA THR A 502 15.97 1.13 11.58
C THR A 502 16.39 0.27 12.76
N ASN A 503 17.68 0.31 13.11
CA ASN A 503 18.21 -0.41 14.28
C ASN A 503 17.88 -1.92 14.22
N VAL A 504 18.01 -2.51 13.03
CA VAL A 504 17.65 -3.91 12.80
C VAL A 504 18.67 -4.84 13.45
N ASN A 505 18.19 -5.68 14.36
CA ASN A 505 18.87 -6.78 14.99
C ASN A 505 18.44 -8.07 14.29
N PHE A 506 19.40 -8.90 13.91
CA PHE A 506 19.15 -10.10 13.11
C PHE A 506 19.40 -11.41 13.88
N GLY A 507 19.59 -11.35 15.21
CA GLY A 507 19.72 -12.52 16.08
C GLY A 507 21.06 -13.27 16.01
N GLU A 508 21.34 -14.10 17.02
CA GLU A 508 22.52 -14.97 17.09
C GLU A 508 22.34 -16.20 16.17
N GLY A 509 22.78 -16.10 14.91
CA GLY A 509 22.73 -17.20 13.94
C GLY A 509 22.78 -16.75 12.48
N SER A 510 22.48 -15.48 12.22
CA SER A 510 22.63 -14.80 10.93
C SER A 510 24.02 -14.17 10.73
N GLU A 511 24.93 -14.36 11.71
CA GLU A 511 26.25 -13.71 11.71
C GLU A 511 27.05 -13.98 10.44
N SER A 512 27.00 -15.19 9.86
CA SER A 512 27.75 -15.51 8.63
C SER A 512 27.24 -14.79 7.38
N ASP A 513 25.93 -14.57 7.26
CA ASP A 513 25.34 -13.89 6.09
C ASP A 513 25.38 -12.36 6.23
N LEU A 514 25.55 -11.87 7.47
CA LEU A 514 25.60 -10.45 7.83
C LEU A 514 27.01 -9.91 8.07
N GLU A 515 28.01 -10.76 8.28
CA GLU A 515 29.42 -10.35 8.33
C GLU A 515 29.75 -9.49 7.11
N VAL A 516 29.28 -9.89 5.93
CA VAL A 516 29.43 -9.11 4.70
C VAL A 516 28.83 -7.71 4.83
N LEU A 517 27.60 -7.56 5.34
CA LEU A 517 26.98 -6.24 5.48
C LEU A 517 27.68 -5.41 6.58
N LYS A 518 28.03 -6.01 7.71
CA LYS A 518 28.77 -5.37 8.81
C LYS A 518 30.17 -4.94 8.38
N ASP A 519 30.85 -5.72 7.54
CA ASP A 519 32.17 -5.38 6.99
C ASP A 519 32.08 -4.17 6.04
N ILE A 520 30.96 -4.02 5.32
CA ILE A 520 30.78 -2.93 4.34
C ILE A 520 30.41 -1.60 5.02
N ILE A 521 29.51 -1.60 6.01
CA ILE A 521 29.04 -0.37 6.68
C ILE A 521 29.58 -0.15 8.11
N GLY A 522 30.44 -1.05 8.59
CA GLY A 522 30.95 -1.05 9.98
C GLY A 522 29.88 -1.41 11.01
N ASP A 523 30.14 -1.05 12.28
CA ASP A 523 29.21 -1.23 13.43
C ASP A 523 27.91 -0.40 13.33
N THR A 524 27.60 0.19 12.17
CA THR A 524 26.47 1.08 11.98
C THR A 524 25.17 0.28 11.80
N ASN A 525 24.08 0.75 12.40
CA ASN A 525 22.77 0.10 12.28
C ASN A 525 22.23 0.17 10.84
N VAL A 526 22.10 -0.99 10.19
CA VAL A 526 21.38 -1.12 8.91
C VAL A 526 19.91 -0.76 9.13
N GLY A 527 19.32 -0.08 8.14
CA GLY A 527 17.90 0.16 8.03
C GLY A 527 17.41 0.06 6.60
N PHE A 528 16.09 -0.09 6.46
CA PHE A 528 15.33 -0.10 5.22
C PHE A 528 14.49 1.16 5.14
N TYR A 529 14.59 1.91 4.05
CA TYR A 529 13.94 3.21 3.87
C TYR A 529 13.01 3.16 2.67
N TYR A 530 11.76 3.53 2.88
CA TYR A 530 10.69 3.51 1.89
C TYR A 530 10.12 4.91 1.78
N LYS A 531 10.25 5.53 0.62
CA LYS A 531 9.67 6.86 0.38
C LYS A 531 9.09 6.97 -1.01
N GLY A 532 8.03 7.75 -1.15
CA GLY A 532 7.41 7.95 -2.44
C GLY A 532 6.25 8.92 -2.44
N THR A 533 5.81 9.23 -3.65
CA THR A 533 4.62 9.98 -3.96
C THR A 533 3.74 9.18 -4.91
N VAL A 534 2.46 9.09 -4.58
CA VAL A 534 1.45 8.41 -5.39
C VAL A 534 0.48 9.46 -5.89
N SER A 535 0.13 9.39 -7.15
CA SER A 535 -0.99 10.11 -7.74
C SER A 535 -1.69 9.22 -8.76
N LYS A 536 -2.83 9.67 -9.27
CA LYS A 536 -3.64 8.91 -10.24
C LYS A 536 -2.89 8.52 -11.52
N LYS A 537 -1.96 9.37 -11.96
CA LYS A 537 -1.27 9.25 -13.26
C LYS A 537 0.26 9.22 -13.14
N ASN A 538 0.80 9.47 -11.95
CA ASN A 538 2.24 9.46 -11.69
C ASN A 538 2.49 8.84 -10.31
N THR A 539 3.38 7.86 -10.24
CA THR A 539 3.85 7.28 -8.98
C THR A 539 5.36 7.24 -9.03
N GLU A 540 6.00 7.70 -7.96
CA GLU A 540 7.44 7.59 -7.76
C GLU A 540 7.66 6.98 -6.37
N ALA A 541 8.43 5.91 -6.30
CA ALA A 541 8.77 5.23 -5.06
C ALA A 541 10.23 4.82 -5.08
N THR A 542 10.85 4.88 -3.90
CA THR A 542 12.21 4.39 -3.69
C THR A 542 12.26 3.52 -2.45
N MET A 543 13.04 2.46 -2.54
CA MET A 543 13.41 1.56 -1.46
C MET A 543 14.93 1.58 -1.33
N SER A 544 15.47 1.84 -0.16
CA SER A 544 16.91 1.77 0.06
C SER A 544 17.29 0.98 1.31
N ILE A 545 18.49 0.43 1.29
CA ILE A 545 19.14 -0.22 2.43
C ILE A 545 20.39 0.58 2.75
N GLY A 546 20.59 0.93 4.01
CA GLY A 546 21.73 1.75 4.42
C GLY A 546 21.65 2.18 5.87
N ASN A 547 22.37 3.24 6.25
CA ASN A 547 22.37 3.77 7.62
C ASN A 547 21.57 5.09 7.76
N GLY A 548 20.82 5.48 6.73
CA GLY A 548 20.01 6.69 6.68
C GLY A 548 20.75 7.93 6.17
N GLU A 549 22.08 7.94 6.24
CA GLU A 549 22.92 8.98 5.61
C GLU A 549 23.50 8.50 4.27
N LYS A 550 23.87 7.22 4.21
CA LYS A 550 24.41 6.55 3.03
C LYS A 550 23.56 5.34 2.69
N ASP A 551 23.23 5.22 1.42
CA ASP A 551 22.62 4.00 0.89
C ASP A 551 23.74 3.05 0.46
N LEU A 552 23.59 1.77 0.81
CA LEU A 552 24.32 0.65 0.21
C LEU A 552 23.71 0.26 -1.13
N PHE A 553 22.38 0.28 -1.16
CA PHE A 553 21.59 -0.18 -2.28
C PHE A 553 20.29 0.63 -2.32
N ARG A 554 19.88 1.07 -3.51
CA ARG A 554 18.63 1.79 -3.72
C ARG A 554 17.95 1.25 -4.97
N VAL A 555 16.67 0.96 -4.84
CA VAL A 555 15.75 0.68 -5.95
C VAL A 555 14.80 1.86 -6.10
N GLY A 556 14.73 2.42 -7.30
CA GLY A 556 13.75 3.41 -7.70
C GLY A 556 12.73 2.82 -8.67
N PHE A 557 11.50 3.26 -8.53
CA PHE A 557 10.39 2.88 -9.39
C PHE A 557 9.58 4.12 -9.73
N VAL A 558 9.39 4.38 -11.02
CA VAL A 558 8.56 5.47 -11.53
C VAL A 558 7.54 4.92 -12.51
N VAL A 559 6.29 5.32 -12.38
CA VAL A 559 5.20 5.03 -13.32
C VAL A 559 4.55 6.34 -13.72
N ASP A 560 4.49 6.59 -15.01
CA ASP A 560 3.78 7.71 -15.63
C ASP A 560 2.71 7.18 -16.58
N ILE A 561 1.52 7.76 -16.53
CA ILE A 561 0.37 7.40 -17.36
C ILE A 561 -0.26 8.66 -17.92
N LYS A 562 -0.45 8.68 -19.23
CA LYS A 562 -1.04 9.76 -20.01
C LYS A 562 -2.02 9.16 -21.01
N ASP A 563 -2.78 10.04 -21.65
CA ASP A 563 -3.63 9.65 -22.76
C ASP A 563 -2.74 9.39 -23.97
N GLY A 564 -3.13 8.44 -24.81
CA GLY A 564 -2.40 8.08 -26.02
C GLY A 564 -2.25 9.28 -26.97
N SER A 565 -1.21 9.24 -27.80
CA SER A 565 -0.98 10.29 -28.80
C SER A 565 -0.50 9.70 -30.12
N ALA A 566 -0.79 10.42 -31.21
CA ALA A 566 -0.39 10.00 -32.54
C ALA A 566 1.14 9.80 -32.63
N LEU A 567 1.55 8.70 -33.28
CA LEU A 567 2.95 8.35 -33.45
C LEU A 567 3.59 9.17 -34.57
N ASP A 568 4.81 9.65 -34.32
CA ASP A 568 5.65 10.30 -35.34
C ASP A 568 6.69 9.29 -35.83
N VAL A 569 6.36 8.57 -36.90
CA VAL A 569 7.23 7.54 -37.51
C VAL A 569 7.84 8.05 -38.82
N ALA A 570 9.09 7.66 -39.06
CA ALA A 570 9.75 7.91 -40.34
C ALA A 570 8.93 7.30 -41.49
N GLY A 571 8.74 8.05 -42.58
CA GLY A 571 8.01 7.54 -43.75
C GLY A 571 8.73 6.36 -44.41
N LYS A 572 7.96 5.44 -45.03
CA LYS A 572 8.49 4.21 -45.67
C LYS A 572 9.72 4.44 -46.55
N ASP A 573 9.74 5.52 -47.35
CA ASP A 573 10.86 5.84 -48.25
C ASP A 573 12.18 6.21 -47.54
N SER A 574 12.14 6.46 -46.23
CA SER A 574 13.31 6.81 -45.41
C SER A 574 13.79 5.68 -44.49
N ALA A 575 13.08 4.54 -44.49
CA ALA A 575 13.42 3.36 -43.72
C ALA A 575 14.19 2.31 -44.56
N LEU A 576 14.90 1.41 -43.89
CA LEU A 576 15.54 0.25 -44.51
C LEU A 576 14.55 -0.93 -44.51
N GLU A 577 14.24 -1.48 -45.67
CA GLU A 577 13.37 -2.65 -45.78
C GLU A 577 14.05 -3.88 -45.14
N LEU A 578 13.33 -4.57 -44.27
CA LEU A 578 13.78 -5.77 -43.57
C LEU A 578 13.03 -6.99 -44.12
N ASP A 579 13.73 -7.81 -44.89
CA ASP A 579 13.21 -9.08 -45.45
C ASP A 579 14.02 -10.25 -44.91
N PHE A 580 13.43 -11.02 -43.99
CA PHE A 580 14.07 -12.20 -43.40
C PHE A 580 14.44 -13.29 -44.42
N SER A 581 13.86 -13.26 -45.64
CA SER A 581 14.15 -14.22 -46.70
C SER A 581 15.26 -13.78 -47.66
N ASP A 582 15.69 -12.52 -47.61
CA ASP A 582 16.73 -11.97 -48.46
C ASP A 582 17.99 -11.63 -47.65
N GLU A 583 19.02 -12.46 -47.80
CA GLU A 583 20.35 -12.28 -47.19
C GLU A 583 20.97 -10.91 -47.55
N MET A 584 20.63 -10.32 -48.70
CA MET A 584 21.15 -9.02 -49.12
C MET A 584 20.59 -7.87 -48.28
N THR A 585 19.38 -7.99 -47.72
CA THR A 585 18.82 -6.96 -46.84
C THR A 585 19.56 -6.90 -45.51
N TRP A 586 19.92 -8.06 -44.95
CA TRP A 586 20.76 -8.14 -43.74
C TRP A 586 22.15 -7.52 -43.96
N ILE A 587 22.77 -7.78 -45.11
CA ILE A 587 24.05 -7.16 -45.48
C ILE A 587 23.91 -5.64 -45.57
N ALA A 588 22.81 -5.13 -46.15
CA ALA A 588 22.56 -3.69 -46.23
C ALA A 588 22.35 -3.06 -44.85
N ILE A 589 21.63 -3.72 -43.94
CA ILE A 589 21.43 -3.25 -42.57
C ILE A 589 22.76 -3.22 -41.80
N ILE A 590 23.55 -4.31 -41.85
CA ILE A 590 24.85 -4.39 -41.16
C ILE A 590 25.79 -3.26 -41.61
N LYS A 591 25.77 -2.88 -42.89
CA LYS A 591 26.57 -1.78 -43.44
C LYS A 591 26.17 -0.41 -42.90
N GLU A 592 24.92 -0.23 -42.50
CA GLU A 592 24.38 1.01 -41.93
C GLU A 592 24.51 1.06 -40.40
N VAL A 593 25.03 0.00 -39.76
CA VAL A 593 25.19 -0.03 -38.30
C VAL A 593 26.20 1.02 -37.85
N ASP A 594 25.83 1.83 -36.86
CA ASP A 594 26.70 2.80 -36.20
C ASP A 594 27.54 2.09 -35.12
N ASP A 595 28.85 2.06 -35.33
CA ASP A 595 29.84 1.54 -34.39
C ASP A 595 30.30 2.59 -33.38
N GLU A 596 30.14 3.87 -33.67
CA GLU A 596 30.68 4.96 -32.85
C GLU A 596 29.70 5.39 -31.76
N THR A 597 28.40 5.46 -32.05
CA THR A 597 27.41 6.01 -31.10
C THR A 597 27.22 5.13 -29.88
N LEU A 598 27.00 3.82 -30.03
CA LEU A 598 26.85 2.91 -28.88
C LEU A 598 28.13 2.88 -28.02
N ALA A 599 29.30 2.79 -28.65
CA ALA A 599 30.58 2.79 -27.95
C ALA A 599 30.83 4.12 -27.23
N LYS A 600 30.46 5.25 -27.84
CA LYS A 600 30.48 6.57 -27.20
C LYS A 600 29.55 6.61 -25.98
N ASN A 601 28.32 6.12 -26.08
CA ASN A 601 27.39 6.10 -24.96
C ASN A 601 27.91 5.23 -23.80
N LEU A 602 28.54 4.08 -24.10
CA LEU A 602 29.21 3.25 -23.10
C LEU A 602 30.35 4.01 -22.40
N ARG A 603 31.20 4.74 -23.16
CA ARG A 603 32.26 5.58 -22.59
C ARG A 603 31.70 6.72 -21.73
N GLU A 604 30.64 7.38 -22.18
CA GLU A 604 29.95 8.44 -21.42
C GLU A 604 29.33 7.88 -20.13
N ALA A 605 28.82 6.64 -20.18
CA ALA A 605 28.33 5.91 -19.01
C ALA A 605 29.46 5.42 -18.09
N GLY A 606 30.74 5.54 -18.49
CA GLY A 606 31.90 5.19 -17.66
C GLY A 606 32.45 3.78 -17.86
N ALA A 607 32.03 3.08 -18.92
CA ALA A 607 32.63 1.79 -19.28
C ALA A 607 34.14 1.92 -19.55
N ASN A 608 34.90 0.86 -19.24
CA ASN A 608 36.32 0.78 -19.61
C ASN A 608 36.47 0.80 -21.15
N GLU A 609 37.55 1.40 -21.62
CA GLU A 609 37.93 1.45 -23.03
C GLU A 609 38.01 0.07 -23.66
N ASP A 610 38.44 -0.97 -22.94
CA ASP A 610 38.48 -2.34 -23.47
C ASP A 610 37.07 -2.85 -23.85
N LEU A 611 36.04 -2.50 -23.07
CA LEU A 611 34.66 -2.88 -23.35
C LEU A 611 34.11 -2.10 -24.56
N ALA A 612 34.34 -0.79 -24.58
CA ALA A 612 33.94 0.06 -25.71
C ALA A 612 34.62 -0.38 -27.02
N ALA A 613 35.93 -0.65 -26.98
CA ALA A 613 36.71 -1.16 -28.09
C ALA A 613 36.23 -2.54 -28.55
N THR A 614 35.88 -3.43 -27.62
CA THR A 614 35.31 -4.76 -27.96
C THR A 614 34.00 -4.63 -28.74
N VAL A 615 33.15 -3.66 -28.40
CA VAL A 615 31.91 -3.38 -29.14
C VAL A 615 32.22 -2.85 -30.53
N GLU A 616 33.14 -1.90 -30.66
CA GLU A 616 33.59 -1.36 -31.95
C GLU A 616 34.20 -2.46 -32.84
N GLU A 617 35.11 -3.28 -32.29
CA GLU A 617 35.74 -4.40 -32.99
C GLU A 617 34.72 -5.46 -33.43
N GLY A 618 33.76 -5.78 -32.56
CA GLY A 618 32.67 -6.71 -32.86
C GLY A 618 31.83 -6.24 -34.03
N ILE A 619 31.39 -4.97 -34.02
CA ILE A 619 30.61 -4.37 -35.11
C ILE A 619 31.44 -4.29 -36.40
N ALA A 620 32.71 -3.85 -36.31
CA ALA A 620 33.62 -3.80 -37.46
C ALA A 620 33.85 -5.19 -38.07
N TYR A 621 33.93 -6.24 -37.24
CA TYR A 621 34.02 -7.62 -37.71
C TYR A 621 32.77 -8.02 -38.50
N PHE A 622 31.57 -7.74 -37.99
CA PHE A 622 30.32 -8.00 -38.73
C PHE A 622 30.24 -7.22 -40.04
N LYS A 623 30.66 -5.95 -40.07
CA LYS A 623 30.78 -5.15 -41.30
C LYS A 623 31.74 -5.79 -42.30
N SER A 624 32.90 -6.28 -41.84
CA SER A 624 33.87 -6.95 -42.72
C SER A 624 33.34 -8.23 -43.36
N ILE A 625 32.49 -8.99 -42.64
CA ILE A 625 31.77 -10.12 -43.20
C ILE A 625 30.78 -9.63 -44.26
N ALA A 626 30.00 -8.59 -43.97
CA ALA A 626 29.05 -8.00 -44.91
C ALA A 626 29.70 -7.38 -46.16
N ASP A 627 30.95 -6.96 -46.10
CA ASP A 627 31.72 -6.48 -47.26
C ASP A 627 32.30 -7.62 -48.11
N TYR A 628 32.51 -8.79 -47.52
CA TYR A 628 32.97 -9.98 -48.23
C TYR A 628 31.89 -10.58 -49.13
N TYR A 629 30.63 -10.52 -48.69
CA TYR A 629 29.44 -10.93 -49.45
C TYR A 629 28.95 -9.78 -50.34
#